data_AF-A0A2P2FU65-F1
#
_entry.id   AF-A0A2P2FU65-F1
#
_cell.length_a   1.000
_cell.length_b   1.000
_cell.length_c   1.000
_cell.angle_alpha   90.00
_cell.angle_beta   90.00
_cell.angle_gamma   90.00
#
_symmetry.space_group_name_H-M   'P 1'
#
loop_
_entity.id
_entity.type
_entity.pdbx_description
1 polymer ?
#
loop_
_entity_poly.entity_id
_entity_poly.type
_entity_poly.pdbx_seq_one_letter_code
_entity_poly.pdbx_strand_id
1 'polypeptide(L)'
;MKFPRTVTALAIAAGLATVLAPAAAADTVASLDFTAEQGAHPVSGRSGHWTASPETEVRVWENGGTLRVDAETDHGFDYITLDFTAASGPVQAGTYGHAEGAHILAVSNGLGCVDDYSTFTIDHIERGTEGLVALDATFEQHCGSLTSPALRGEVHYRR
;
A
#
# COMPACT_ATOMS: atom_id res chain seq x y z
N MET A 1 28.04 52.88 -63.43
CA MET A 1 28.48 51.72 -62.62
C MET A 1 27.28 51.20 -61.84
N LYS A 2 26.92 49.93 -62.06
CA LYS A 2 25.81 49.20 -61.39
C LYS A 2 26.34 48.59 -60.10
N PHE A 3 25.63 48.73 -58.98
CA PHE A 3 25.73 47.81 -57.85
C PHE A 3 24.32 47.52 -57.30
N PRO A 4 23.88 46.25 -57.29
CA PRO A 4 22.58 45.86 -56.76
C PRO A 4 22.67 45.34 -55.30
N ARG A 5 21.57 45.59 -54.56
CA ARG A 5 20.86 44.73 -53.60
C ARG A 5 21.63 44.01 -52.49
N THR A 6 21.16 44.19 -51.25
CA THR A 6 20.57 43.10 -50.44
C THR A 6 19.81 43.66 -49.22
N VAL A 7 18.52 43.34 -49.11
CA VAL A 7 17.71 43.51 -47.89
C VAL A 7 17.45 42.11 -47.37
N THR A 8 18.00 41.79 -46.21
CA THR A 8 17.80 40.49 -45.54
C THR A 8 16.52 40.56 -44.72
N ALA A 9 15.50 39.81 -45.12
CA ALA A 9 14.27 39.65 -44.34
C ALA A 9 14.50 38.59 -43.25
N LEU A 10 14.32 38.99 -41.99
CA LEU A 10 14.36 38.10 -40.82
C LEU A 10 12.95 37.49 -40.65
N ALA A 11 12.80 36.19 -40.92
CA ALA A 11 11.56 35.46 -40.67
C ALA A 11 11.50 35.07 -39.18
N ILE A 12 10.51 35.59 -38.45
CA ILE A 12 10.22 35.20 -37.07
C ILE A 12 9.28 33.99 -37.13
N ALA A 13 9.78 32.80 -36.80
CA ALA A 13 8.96 31.61 -36.63
C ALA A 13 8.32 31.64 -35.22
N ALA A 14 7.01 31.82 -35.14
CA ALA A 14 6.25 31.70 -33.91
C ALA A 14 6.03 30.21 -33.59
N GLY A 15 6.78 29.68 -32.62
CA GLY A 15 6.58 28.33 -32.10
C GLY A 15 5.38 28.28 -31.15
N LEU A 16 4.41 27.42 -31.45
CA LEU A 16 3.31 27.06 -30.55
C LEU A 16 3.87 26.27 -29.36
N ALA A 17 3.96 26.89 -28.19
CA ALA A 17 4.23 26.20 -26.95
C ALA A 17 2.94 25.54 -26.45
N THR A 18 2.82 24.22 -26.61
CA THR A 18 1.80 23.43 -25.93
C THR A 18 2.13 23.38 -24.45
N VAL A 19 1.34 24.07 -23.63
CA VAL A 19 1.38 23.97 -22.17
C VAL A 19 0.81 22.60 -21.79
N LEU A 20 1.67 21.66 -21.39
CA LEU A 20 1.25 20.45 -20.69
C LEU A 20 0.81 20.88 -19.30
N ALA A 21 -0.50 20.89 -19.04
CA ALA A 21 -0.99 21.00 -17.66
C ALA A 21 -0.53 19.73 -16.91
N PRO A 22 0.08 19.85 -15.72
CA PRO A 22 0.35 18.68 -14.89
C PRO A 22 -1.01 18.05 -14.57
N ALA A 23 -1.16 16.75 -14.85
CA ALA A 23 -2.26 15.99 -14.28
C ALA A 23 -2.16 16.13 -12.77
N ALA A 24 -3.21 16.64 -12.13
CA ALA A 24 -3.29 16.61 -10.68
C ALA A 24 -3.19 15.14 -10.27
N ALA A 25 -2.13 14.78 -9.55
CA ALA A 25 -2.10 13.50 -8.86
C ALA A 25 -3.30 13.51 -7.92
N ALA A 26 -4.19 12.52 -8.06
CA ALA A 26 -5.18 12.29 -7.03
C ALA A 26 -4.43 12.04 -5.71
N ASP A 27 -4.89 12.66 -4.62
CA ASP A 27 -4.27 12.48 -3.32
C ASP A 27 -4.47 11.02 -2.90
N THR A 28 -3.38 10.26 -2.86
CA THR A 28 -3.39 8.90 -2.34
C THR A 28 -3.80 8.96 -0.87
N VAL A 29 -4.88 8.26 -0.51
CA VAL A 29 -5.30 8.08 0.87
C VAL A 29 -5.00 6.64 1.25
N ALA A 30 -4.15 6.45 2.24
CA ALA A 30 -3.82 5.13 2.77
C ALA A 30 -3.80 5.19 4.30
N SER A 31 -4.42 4.22 4.96
CA SER A 31 -4.36 4.07 6.41
C SER A 31 -4.31 2.61 6.85
N LEU A 32 -3.68 2.39 7.99
CA LEU A 32 -3.67 1.15 8.75
C LEU A 32 -4.03 1.46 10.20
N ASP A 33 -5.06 0.78 10.66
CA ASP A 33 -5.48 0.77 12.05
C ASP A 33 -5.29 -0.64 12.60
N PHE A 34 -4.65 -0.77 13.76
CA PHE A 34 -4.51 -2.06 14.41
C PHE A 34 -4.52 -1.97 15.93
N THR A 35 -4.97 -3.05 16.55
CA THR A 35 -4.95 -3.27 18.00
C THR A 35 -4.46 -4.68 18.28
N ALA A 36 -3.58 -4.83 19.25
CA ALA A 36 -3.05 -6.12 19.66
C ALA A 36 -3.34 -6.38 21.14
N GLU A 37 -3.76 -7.59 21.44
CA GLU A 37 -3.85 -8.07 22.82
C GLU A 37 -2.44 -8.26 23.40
N GLN A 38 -2.32 -8.19 24.73
CA GLN A 38 -1.02 -8.42 25.39
C GLN A 38 -0.51 -9.83 25.04
N GLY A 39 0.70 -9.90 24.49
CA GLY A 39 1.31 -11.16 24.03
C GLY A 39 1.03 -11.53 22.57
N ALA A 40 0.25 -10.73 21.83
CA ALA A 40 0.02 -10.95 20.41
C ALA A 40 1.28 -10.60 19.60
N HIS A 41 2.10 -11.60 19.31
CA HIS A 41 3.32 -11.43 18.51
C HIS A 41 2.98 -10.99 17.07
N PRO A 42 3.69 -10.03 16.45
CA PRO A 42 4.97 -9.43 16.90
C PRO A 42 4.85 -8.16 17.76
N VAL A 43 3.66 -7.57 17.90
CA VAL A 43 3.50 -6.21 18.47
C VAL A 43 3.08 -6.16 19.95
N SER A 44 2.66 -7.28 20.53
CA SER A 44 2.41 -7.55 21.95
C SER A 44 1.75 -6.40 22.76
N GLY A 45 0.43 -6.25 22.65
CA GLY A 45 -0.32 -5.24 23.40
C GLY A 45 -0.35 -3.85 22.75
N ARG A 46 0.42 -3.66 21.67
CA ARG A 46 0.49 -2.37 20.97
C ARG A 46 -0.68 -2.17 20.01
N SER A 47 -1.10 -0.92 19.89
CA SER A 47 -2.05 -0.45 18.88
C SER A 47 -1.45 0.69 18.07
N GLY A 48 -1.94 0.93 16.86
CA GLY A 48 -1.51 2.01 15.99
C GLY A 48 -2.65 2.50 15.10
N HIS A 49 -2.67 3.80 14.84
CA HIS A 49 -3.52 4.45 13.83
C HIS A 49 -2.59 5.26 12.94
N TRP A 50 -2.30 4.75 11.74
CA TRP A 50 -1.33 5.31 10.83
C TRP A 50 -2.02 5.70 9.54
N THR A 51 -1.96 6.99 9.22
CA THR A 51 -2.48 7.54 7.96
C THR A 51 -1.32 8.14 7.19
N ALA A 52 -1.27 7.88 5.88
CA ALA A 52 -0.25 8.42 5.00
C ALA A 52 -0.17 9.94 5.12
N SER A 53 1.03 10.43 5.40
CA SER A 53 1.37 11.84 5.55
C SER A 53 2.87 12.03 5.26
N PRO A 54 3.38 13.27 5.20
CA PRO A 54 4.82 13.48 5.04
C PRO A 54 5.71 12.83 6.11
N GLU A 55 5.17 12.49 7.29
CA GLU A 55 5.90 11.90 8.43
C GLU A 55 5.54 10.42 8.67
N THR A 56 4.59 9.87 7.92
CA THR A 56 4.09 8.49 8.10
C THR A 56 3.84 7.90 6.74
N GLU A 57 4.57 6.84 6.40
CA GLU A 57 4.39 6.13 5.14
C GLU A 57 3.41 4.97 5.36
N VAL A 58 2.38 4.89 4.52
CA VAL A 58 1.51 3.72 4.41
C VAL A 58 1.41 3.39 2.93
N ARG A 59 1.95 2.24 2.55
CA ARG A 59 2.03 1.79 1.16
C ARG A 59 1.34 0.45 1.03
N VAL A 60 0.56 0.34 -0.05
CA VAL A 60 -0.16 -0.88 -0.39
C VAL A 60 0.18 -1.25 -1.83
N TRP A 61 0.64 -2.48 -2.04
CA TRP A 61 0.95 -2.98 -3.38
C TRP A 61 0.87 -4.49 -3.45
N GLU A 62 0.91 -5.01 -4.67
CA GLU A 62 0.98 -6.44 -4.91
C GLU A 62 2.37 -6.83 -5.44
N ASN A 63 2.86 -7.98 -5.00
CA ASN A 63 4.06 -8.60 -5.57
C ASN A 63 3.80 -10.09 -5.79
N GLY A 64 3.65 -10.48 -7.05
CA GLY A 64 3.26 -11.84 -7.41
C GLY A 64 1.83 -12.17 -6.95
N GLY A 65 1.72 -13.02 -5.92
CA GLY A 65 0.44 -13.39 -5.30
C GLY A 65 0.21 -12.78 -3.91
N THR A 66 1.15 -11.99 -3.41
CA THR A 66 1.08 -11.35 -2.10
C THR A 66 0.56 -9.93 -2.22
N LEU A 67 -0.49 -9.62 -1.47
CA LEU A 67 -0.92 -8.26 -1.20
C LEU A 67 -0.18 -7.78 0.04
N ARG A 68 0.66 -6.76 -0.09
CA ARG A 68 1.46 -6.20 1.00
C ARG A 68 0.92 -4.85 1.44
N VAL A 69 0.78 -4.69 2.74
CA VAL A 69 0.60 -3.42 3.42
C VAL A 69 1.86 -3.17 4.23
N ASP A 70 2.58 -2.10 3.92
CA ASP A 70 3.80 -1.71 4.60
C ASP A 70 3.57 -0.32 5.18
N ALA A 71 3.67 -0.20 6.50
CA ALA A 71 3.40 1.04 7.18
C ALA A 71 4.52 1.33 8.18
N GLU A 72 5.01 2.56 8.15
CA GLU A 72 6.11 3.01 8.98
C GLU A 72 5.89 4.43 9.51
N THR A 73 6.42 4.64 10.70
CA THR A 73 6.46 5.90 11.43
C THR A 73 7.85 6.06 12.06
N ASP A 74 8.10 7.21 12.67
CA ASP A 74 9.40 7.55 13.28
C ASP A 74 10.55 7.30 12.30
N HIS A 75 10.41 7.77 11.05
CA HIS A 75 11.41 7.60 9.99
C HIS A 75 11.87 6.14 9.76
N GLY A 76 10.95 5.18 9.89
CA GLY A 76 11.23 3.75 9.67
C GLY A 76 11.75 3.00 10.91
N PHE A 77 11.93 3.68 12.05
CA PHE A 77 12.30 3.01 13.30
C PHE A 77 11.15 2.24 13.93
N ASP A 78 9.91 2.60 13.59
CA ASP A 78 8.74 1.83 13.94
C ASP A 78 7.91 1.47 12.71
N TYR A 79 7.77 0.18 12.44
CA TYR A 79 7.04 -0.30 11.28
C TYR A 79 6.21 -1.55 11.57
N ILE A 80 5.23 -1.78 10.71
CA ILE A 80 4.56 -3.07 10.54
C ILE A 80 4.37 -3.35 9.06
N THR A 81 4.69 -4.56 8.65
CA THR A 81 4.38 -5.10 7.33
C THR A 81 3.38 -6.24 7.50
N LEU A 82 2.35 -6.26 6.69
CA LEU A 82 1.34 -7.31 6.61
C LEU A 82 1.32 -7.88 5.19
N ASP A 83 1.68 -9.15 5.06
CA ASP A 83 1.63 -9.87 3.79
C ASP A 83 0.43 -10.80 3.75
N PHE A 84 -0.60 -10.41 3.02
CA PHE A 84 -1.80 -11.20 2.79
C PHE A 84 -1.57 -12.15 1.61
N THR A 85 -1.82 -13.43 1.84
CA THR A 85 -1.74 -14.46 0.80
C THR A 85 -2.98 -15.35 0.82
N ALA A 86 -3.50 -15.63 -0.36
CA ALA A 86 -4.55 -16.62 -0.56
C ALA A 86 -3.92 -17.98 -0.88
N ALA A 87 -4.68 -19.06 -0.66
CA ALA A 87 -4.23 -20.42 -0.97
C ALA A 87 -3.89 -20.63 -2.45
N SER A 88 -4.53 -19.87 -3.34
CA SER A 88 -4.24 -19.91 -4.77
C SER A 88 -4.51 -18.56 -5.42
N GLY A 89 -3.57 -18.14 -6.26
CA GLY A 89 -3.66 -16.89 -7.02
C GLY A 89 -3.60 -15.63 -6.16
N PRO A 90 -3.75 -14.44 -6.80
CA PRO A 90 -3.79 -13.17 -6.09
C PRO A 90 -5.06 -13.03 -5.25
N VAL A 91 -4.95 -12.33 -4.12
CA VAL A 91 -6.07 -11.98 -3.23
C VAL A 91 -7.17 -11.25 -4.01
N GLN A 92 -8.43 -11.62 -3.81
CA GLN A 92 -9.62 -11.01 -4.42
C GLN A 92 -10.58 -10.55 -3.32
N ALA A 93 -11.67 -9.87 -3.69
CA ALA A 93 -12.74 -9.61 -2.74
C ALA A 93 -13.32 -10.94 -2.21
N GLY A 94 -13.48 -11.03 -0.89
CA GLY A 94 -13.89 -12.28 -0.22
C GLY A 94 -13.36 -12.40 1.20
N THR A 95 -13.74 -13.50 1.86
CA THR A 95 -13.24 -13.88 3.19
C THR A 95 -12.29 -15.05 3.06
N TYR A 96 -11.21 -14.99 3.84
CA TYR A 96 -10.10 -15.91 3.81
C TYR A 96 -9.80 -16.41 5.22
N GLY A 97 -9.60 -17.72 5.36
CA GLY A 97 -9.21 -18.33 6.63
C GLY A 97 -8.00 -19.23 6.52
N HIS A 98 -7.27 -19.34 7.62
CA HIS A 98 -6.11 -20.22 7.78
C HIS A 98 -6.39 -21.67 7.37
N ALA A 99 -7.56 -22.21 7.74
CA ALA A 99 -7.94 -23.59 7.40
C ALA A 99 -8.08 -23.82 5.88
N GLU A 100 -8.30 -22.77 5.10
CA GLU A 100 -8.37 -22.82 3.64
C GLU A 100 -7.01 -22.57 2.98
N GLY A 101 -5.95 -22.30 3.76
CA GLY A 101 -4.59 -22.03 3.28
C GLY A 101 -4.29 -20.54 3.08
N ALA A 102 -5.06 -19.65 3.69
CA ALA A 102 -4.76 -18.22 3.68
C ALA A 102 -3.84 -17.84 4.85
N HIS A 103 -2.92 -16.90 4.61
CA HIS A 103 -1.92 -16.52 5.60
C HIS A 103 -1.73 -15.01 5.65
N ILE A 104 -1.43 -14.51 6.84
CA ILE A 104 -0.85 -13.20 7.07
C ILE A 104 0.53 -13.42 7.68
N LEU A 105 1.57 -12.89 7.04
CA LEU A 105 2.87 -12.70 7.69
C LEU A 105 2.92 -11.27 8.21
N ALA A 106 2.66 -11.10 9.51
CA ALA A 106 2.89 -9.84 10.20
C ALA A 106 4.35 -9.76 10.67
N VAL A 107 5.06 -8.71 10.24
CA VAL A 107 6.42 -8.38 10.67
C VAL A 107 6.42 -6.99 11.27
N SER A 108 7.01 -6.81 12.46
CA SER A 108 7.17 -5.50 13.08
C SER A 108 8.49 -5.45 13.83
N ASN A 109 9.26 -4.40 13.59
CA ASN A 109 10.47 -4.07 14.36
C ASN A 109 11.45 -5.25 14.53
N GLY A 110 11.64 -6.03 13.46
CA GLY A 110 12.54 -7.18 13.41
C GLY A 110 11.95 -8.50 13.92
N LEU A 111 10.69 -8.51 14.34
CA LEU A 111 9.96 -9.70 14.81
C LEU A 111 8.89 -10.09 13.80
N GLY A 112 8.64 -11.38 13.61
CA GLY A 112 7.70 -11.87 12.62
C GLY A 112 6.88 -13.05 13.13
N CYS A 113 5.58 -13.03 12.82
CA CYS A 113 4.71 -14.19 13.04
C CYS A 113 4.72 -15.10 11.80
N VAL A 114 5.43 -16.22 11.87
CA VAL A 114 5.56 -17.19 10.75
C VAL A 114 4.64 -18.41 10.88
N ASP A 115 4.16 -18.70 12.09
CA ASP A 115 3.19 -19.76 12.38
C ASP A 115 1.86 -19.07 12.70
N ASP A 116 1.24 -18.54 11.65
CA ASP A 116 0.07 -17.66 11.77
C ASP A 116 -1.25 -18.44 11.67
N TYR A 117 -2.23 -17.97 12.42
CA TYR A 117 -3.63 -18.41 12.34
C TYR A 117 -4.45 -17.18 11.99
N SER A 118 -4.54 -16.92 10.69
CA SER A 118 -5.11 -15.70 10.15
C SER A 118 -6.51 -15.88 9.61
N THR A 119 -7.31 -14.82 9.77
CA THR A 119 -8.54 -14.59 9.02
C THR A 119 -8.52 -13.17 8.50
N PHE A 120 -8.97 -12.96 7.27
CA PHE A 120 -9.13 -11.62 6.73
C PHE A 120 -10.27 -11.55 5.74
N THR A 121 -10.86 -10.36 5.65
CA THR A 121 -11.91 -10.05 4.69
C THR A 121 -11.42 -8.91 3.82
N ILE A 122 -11.56 -9.08 2.51
CA ILE A 122 -11.33 -8.06 1.50
C ILE A 122 -12.70 -7.60 1.03
N ASP A 123 -13.16 -6.48 1.55
CA ASP A 123 -14.47 -5.91 1.20
C ASP A 123 -14.43 -5.27 -0.19
N HIS A 124 -13.29 -4.67 -0.54
CA HIS A 124 -13.07 -4.05 -1.83
C HIS A 124 -11.62 -4.17 -2.26
N ILE A 125 -11.41 -4.48 -3.54
CA ILE A 125 -10.08 -4.46 -4.16
C ILE A 125 -10.22 -4.07 -5.63
N GLU A 126 -9.45 -3.06 -6.05
CA GLU A 126 -9.46 -2.58 -7.44
C GLU A 126 -8.03 -2.47 -7.97
N ARG A 127 -7.85 -2.91 -9.22
CA ARG A 127 -6.58 -2.87 -9.94
C ARG A 127 -6.74 -2.03 -11.20
N GLY A 128 -5.91 -1.01 -11.33
CA GLY A 128 -5.74 -0.21 -12.54
C GLY A 128 -4.60 -0.73 -13.42
N THR A 129 -4.26 0.04 -14.45
CA THR A 129 -3.17 -0.30 -15.39
C THR A 129 -1.79 -0.28 -14.76
N GLU A 130 -1.62 0.45 -13.65
CA GLU A 130 -0.35 0.60 -12.93
C GLU A 130 -0.25 -0.26 -11.65
N GLY A 131 -1.26 -1.09 -11.38
CA GLY A 131 -1.33 -1.92 -10.17
C GLY A 131 -2.55 -1.59 -9.31
N LEU A 132 -2.43 -1.84 -8.00
CA LEU A 132 -3.52 -1.64 -7.05
C LEU A 132 -3.92 -0.16 -6.93
N VAL A 133 -5.20 0.15 -7.06
CA VAL A 133 -5.74 1.51 -6.93
C VAL A 133 -6.73 1.65 -5.77
N ALA A 134 -7.27 0.53 -5.25
CA ALA A 134 -8.13 0.55 -4.08
C ALA A 134 -8.03 -0.75 -3.27
N LEU A 135 -8.14 -0.63 -1.95
CA LEU A 135 -8.29 -1.74 -1.00
C LEU A 135 -9.11 -1.29 0.20
N ASP A 136 -10.05 -2.12 0.64
CA ASP A 136 -10.59 -2.13 2.00
C ASP A 136 -10.50 -3.55 2.53
N ALA A 137 -9.84 -3.71 3.67
CA ALA A 137 -9.63 -5.01 4.28
C ALA A 137 -9.71 -4.94 5.80
N THR A 138 -10.15 -6.03 6.41
CA THR A 138 -10.08 -6.27 7.86
C THR A 138 -9.35 -7.58 8.12
N PHE A 139 -8.69 -7.69 9.27
CA PHE A 139 -7.94 -8.89 9.60
C PHE A 139 -7.89 -9.18 11.09
N GLU A 140 -7.70 -10.46 11.40
CA GLU A 140 -7.36 -10.99 12.70
C GLU A 140 -6.30 -12.09 12.53
N GLN A 141 -5.21 -11.99 13.29
CA GLN A 141 -4.13 -12.96 13.30
C GLN A 141 -3.83 -13.38 14.74
N HIS A 142 -3.66 -14.68 14.94
CA HIS A 142 -3.07 -15.25 16.15
C HIS A 142 -1.74 -15.92 15.81
N CYS A 143 -0.73 -15.79 16.68
CA CYS A 143 0.58 -16.37 16.43
C CYS A 143 0.83 -17.65 17.25
N GLY A 144 1.23 -18.73 16.59
CA GLY A 144 1.59 -20.03 17.17
C GLY A 144 0.41 -20.93 17.55
N SER A 145 -0.79 -20.38 17.75
CA SER A 145 -2.01 -21.16 17.96
C SER A 145 -3.27 -20.32 17.73
N LEU A 146 -4.39 -20.98 17.42
CA LEU A 146 -5.71 -20.35 17.24
C LEU A 146 -6.23 -19.62 18.49
N THR A 147 -5.73 -19.97 19.69
CA THR A 147 -6.14 -19.35 20.96
C THR A 147 -5.10 -18.38 21.52
N SER A 148 -4.02 -18.12 20.79
CA SER A 148 -3.03 -17.13 21.19
C SER A 148 -3.65 -15.73 21.20
N PRO A 149 -3.06 -14.74 21.89
CA PRO A 149 -3.59 -13.39 21.87
C PRO A 149 -3.63 -12.84 20.44
N ALA A 150 -4.67 -12.06 20.13
CA ALA A 150 -4.97 -11.62 18.78
C ALA A 150 -4.34 -10.26 18.43
N LEU A 151 -3.93 -10.12 17.17
CA LEU A 151 -3.70 -8.85 16.47
C LEU A 151 -4.84 -8.65 15.48
N ARG A 152 -5.54 -7.52 15.55
CA ARG A 152 -6.65 -7.18 14.65
C ARG A 152 -6.44 -5.82 14.02
N GLY A 153 -7.00 -5.60 12.84
CA GLY A 153 -6.94 -4.29 12.22
C GLY A 153 -7.74 -4.15 10.94
N GLU A 154 -7.66 -2.95 10.38
CA GLU A 154 -8.30 -2.56 9.13
C GLU A 154 -7.34 -1.72 8.28
N VAL A 155 -7.49 -1.85 6.96
CA VAL A 155 -6.68 -1.19 5.95
C VAL A 155 -7.60 -0.50 4.98
N HIS A 156 -7.35 0.79 4.75
CA HIS A 156 -8.04 1.57 3.73
C HIS A 156 -7.01 2.16 2.77
N TYR A 157 -7.22 1.99 1.47
CA TYR A 157 -6.35 2.55 0.45
C TYR A 157 -7.15 2.98 -0.78
N ARG A 158 -6.85 4.17 -1.30
CA ARG A 158 -7.36 4.76 -2.54
C ARG A 158 -6.28 5.62 -3.20
N ARG A 159 -6.17 5.53 -4.52
CA ARG A 159 -5.24 6.29 -5.36
C ARG A 159 -5.97 6.98 -6.50
#